data_AF-A0A8T5DRM2-F1
#
_entry.id   AF-A0A8T5DRM2-F1
#
_cell.length_a   1.000
_cell.length_b   1.000
_cell.length_c   1.000
_cell.angle_alpha   90.00
_cell.angle_beta   90.00
_cell.angle_gamma   90.00
#
_symmetry.space_group_name_H-M   'P 1'
#
loop_
_entity.id
_entity.type
_entity.pdbx_description
1 polymer ?
#
loop_
_entity_poly.entity_id
_entity_poly.type
_entity_poly.pdbx_seq_one_letter_code
_entity_poly.pdbx_strand_id
1 'polypeptide(L)'
;NFQLRLVDRHSMAHSLEVRVPFLGKSHREASSKLPMDWRLPNNMEEKAALRAAADLTNLPKDIVRRPKLPAGTATSPSLLKNFLSDLKPRGDEICKRFPKFAKVLAGQPELAIGLGLFEAMHILDGGRSKRTGSAIELLDEVI
;
A
#
# COMPACT_ATOMS: atom_id res chain seq x y z
N ASN A 1 10.72 2.47 -6.21
CA ASN A 1 11.05 1.17 -5.58
C ASN A 1 10.43 1.04 -4.16
N PHE A 2 9.14 1.35 -4.01
CA PHE A 2 8.45 1.27 -2.70
C PHE A 2 7.96 -0.15 -2.42
N GLN A 3 7.39 -0.80 -3.43
CA GLN A 3 6.74 -2.11 -3.30
C GLN A 3 7.71 -3.25 -2.92
N LEU A 4 8.94 -3.28 -3.44
CA LEU A 4 9.91 -4.32 -3.08
C LEU A 4 10.39 -4.19 -1.64
N ARG A 5 10.63 -2.96 -1.17
CA ARG A 5 10.98 -2.72 0.24
C ARG A 5 9.85 -3.13 1.18
N LEU A 6 8.60 -2.94 0.76
CA LEU A 6 7.44 -3.38 1.53
C LEU A 6 7.43 -4.91 1.64
N VAL A 7 7.44 -5.63 0.51
CA VAL A 7 7.40 -7.10 0.51
C VAL A 7 8.57 -7.70 1.30
N ASP A 8 9.78 -7.25 1.04
CA ASP A 8 11.01 -7.78 1.65
C ASP A 8 11.04 -7.57 3.17
N ARG A 9 10.76 -6.35 3.66
CA ARG A 9 10.79 -6.08 5.11
C ARG A 9 9.71 -6.82 5.87
N HIS A 10 8.49 -6.88 5.32
CA HIS A 10 7.39 -7.56 6.00
C HIS A 10 7.59 -9.08 6.00
N SER A 11 8.07 -9.67 4.90
CA SER A 11 8.32 -11.11 4.86
C SER A 11 9.49 -11.49 5.77
N MET A 12 10.58 -10.73 5.76
CA MET A 12 11.74 -10.98 6.62
C MET A 12 11.45 -10.79 8.10
N ALA A 13 10.53 -9.88 8.48
CA ALA A 13 10.04 -9.77 9.86
C ALA A 13 9.35 -11.06 10.35
N HIS A 14 8.92 -11.93 9.43
CA HIS A 14 8.34 -13.24 9.69
C HIS A 14 9.25 -14.40 9.27
N SER A 15 10.54 -14.15 9.03
CA SER A 15 11.51 -15.16 8.56
C SER A 15 11.09 -15.85 7.24
N LEU A 16 10.36 -15.15 6.39
CA LEU A 16 9.92 -15.63 5.08
C LEU A 16 10.72 -14.96 3.96
N GLU A 17 11.35 -15.78 3.12
CA GLU A 17 11.96 -15.32 1.87
C GLU A 17 10.88 -15.27 0.77
N VAL A 18 10.55 -14.08 0.28
CA VAL A 18 9.63 -13.92 -0.86
C VAL A 18 10.42 -13.63 -2.13
N ARG A 19 10.22 -14.47 -3.15
CA ARG A 19 10.85 -14.28 -4.46
C ARG A 19 9.92 -13.55 -5.42
N VAL A 20 10.51 -12.78 -6.34
CA VAL A 20 9.78 -12.01 -7.36
C VAL A 20 10.25 -12.43 -8.76
N PRO A 21 9.72 -13.53 -9.33
CA PRO A 21 10.22 -14.11 -10.59
C PRO A 21 10.22 -13.14 -11.77
N PHE A 22 9.25 -12.24 -11.85
CA PHE A 22 9.14 -11.22 -12.90
C PHE A 22 10.31 -10.21 -12.91
N LEU A 23 11.07 -10.10 -11.82
CA LEU A 23 12.26 -9.25 -11.74
C LEU A 23 13.57 -10.02 -11.91
N GLY A 24 13.50 -11.33 -12.19
CA GLY A 24 14.67 -12.13 -12.54
C GLY A 24 15.37 -11.59 -13.79
N LYS A 25 16.71 -11.70 -13.82
CA LYS A 25 17.54 -11.17 -14.90
C LYS A 25 17.08 -11.62 -16.29
N SER A 26 16.89 -12.93 -16.47
CA SER A 26 16.45 -13.52 -17.74
C SER A 26 15.08 -13.00 -18.19
N HIS A 27 14.10 -12.93 -17.28
CA HIS A 27 12.78 -12.41 -17.59
C HIS A 27 12.84 -10.92 -17.95
N ARG A 28 13.61 -10.13 -17.22
CA ARG A 28 13.80 -8.70 -17.51
C ARG A 28 14.46 -8.47 -18.87
N GLU A 29 15.47 -9.26 -19.22
CA GLU A 29 16.16 -9.19 -20.51
C GLU A 29 15.27 -9.58 -21.69
N ALA A 30 14.39 -10.58 -21.51
CA ALA A 30 13.44 -10.97 -22.54
C ALA A 30 12.31 -9.92 -22.68
N SER A 31 11.70 -9.51 -21.58
CA SER A 31 10.57 -8.57 -21.58
C SER A 31 10.95 -7.16 -22.06
N SER A 32 12.19 -6.71 -21.83
CA SER A 32 12.67 -5.41 -22.29
C SER A 32 12.79 -5.31 -23.82
N LYS A 33 12.94 -6.46 -24.50
CA LYS A 33 13.07 -6.56 -25.97
C LYS A 33 11.73 -6.72 -26.69
N LEU A 34 10.62 -6.81 -25.96
CA LEU A 34 9.29 -6.94 -26.57
C LEU A 34 8.95 -5.66 -27.38
N PRO A 35 8.35 -5.82 -28.58
CA PRO A 35 7.83 -4.68 -29.34
C PRO A 35 6.83 -3.85 -28.53
N MET A 36 6.69 -2.56 -28.87
CA MET A 36 5.87 -1.66 -28.07
C MET A 36 4.40 -2.06 -28.06
N ASP A 37 3.88 -2.53 -29.20
CA ASP A 37 2.48 -2.98 -29.33
C ASP A 37 2.13 -4.13 -28.37
N TRP A 38 3.11 -4.94 -27.95
CA TRP A 38 2.90 -6.04 -27.00
C TRP A 38 2.90 -5.58 -25.53
N ARG A 39 3.38 -4.38 -25.27
CA ARG A 39 3.45 -3.76 -23.94
C ARG A 39 2.38 -2.68 -23.75
N LEU A 40 2.04 -1.97 -24.81
CA LEU A 40 1.05 -0.89 -24.86
C LEU A 40 0.35 -0.89 -26.25
N PRO A 41 -0.57 -1.81 -26.50
CA PRO A 41 -1.33 -1.87 -27.75
C PRO A 41 -2.33 -0.70 -27.88
N ASN A 42 -2.72 -0.37 -29.12
CA ASN A 42 -3.69 0.70 -29.43
C ASN A 42 -5.07 0.49 -28.81
N ASN A 43 -5.45 -0.77 -28.54
CA ASN A 43 -6.71 -1.12 -27.89
C ASN A 43 -6.66 -0.96 -26.35
N MET A 44 -5.57 -0.42 -25.81
CA MET A 44 -5.34 -0.19 -24.38
C MET A 44 -5.36 -1.47 -23.52
N GLU A 45 -5.18 -2.65 -24.13
CA GLU A 45 -5.09 -3.90 -23.39
C GLU A 45 -3.82 -3.94 -22.52
N GLU A 46 -4.01 -3.90 -21.21
CA GLU A 46 -2.90 -4.02 -20.27
C GLU A 46 -2.27 -5.41 -20.31
N LYS A 47 -0.93 -5.44 -20.36
CA LYS A 47 -0.11 -6.66 -20.25
C LYS A 47 -0.37 -7.70 -21.35
N ALA A 48 -0.64 -7.25 -22.59
CA ALA A 48 -0.98 -8.10 -23.72
C ALA A 48 -0.04 -9.31 -23.90
N ALA A 49 1.28 -9.11 -23.92
CA ALA A 49 2.24 -10.23 -24.02
C ALA A 49 2.12 -11.26 -22.88
N LEU A 50 1.89 -10.79 -21.65
CA LEU A 50 1.73 -11.68 -20.50
C LEU A 50 0.42 -12.47 -20.58
N ARG A 51 -0.67 -11.83 -21.04
CA ARG A 51 -1.96 -12.51 -21.24
C ARG A 51 -1.86 -13.55 -22.34
N ALA A 52 -1.23 -13.21 -23.47
CA ALA A 52 -0.98 -14.14 -24.56
C ALA A 52 -0.12 -15.33 -24.12
N ALA A 53 0.94 -15.09 -23.33
CA ALA A 53 1.74 -16.18 -22.76
C ALA A 53 0.94 -17.05 -21.77
N ALA A 54 0.11 -16.43 -20.92
CA ALA A 54 -0.75 -17.13 -19.98
C ALA A 54 -1.85 -17.95 -20.67
N ASP A 55 -2.31 -17.56 -21.86
CA ASP A 55 -3.26 -18.33 -22.66
C ASP A 55 -2.72 -19.68 -23.13
N LEU A 56 -1.40 -19.82 -23.22
CA LEU A 56 -0.71 -21.07 -23.55
C LEU A 56 -0.63 -22.04 -22.36
N THR A 57 -1.11 -21.62 -21.18
CA THR A 57 -1.13 -22.43 -19.96
C THR A 57 -2.54 -22.97 -19.68
N ASN A 58 -2.66 -23.83 -18.67
CA ASN A 58 -3.95 -24.36 -18.21
C ASN A 58 -4.73 -23.39 -17.30
N LEU A 59 -4.37 -22.10 -17.26
CA LEU A 59 -5.12 -21.11 -16.47
C LEU A 59 -6.52 -20.87 -17.06
N PRO A 60 -7.56 -20.78 -16.22
CA PRO A 60 -8.90 -20.44 -16.67
C PRO A 60 -8.94 -19.10 -17.42
N LYS A 61 -9.74 -19.02 -18.50
CA LYS A 61 -9.76 -17.84 -19.38
C LYS A 61 -10.26 -16.58 -18.67
N ASP A 62 -11.17 -16.73 -17.71
CA ASP A 62 -11.64 -15.65 -16.84
C ASP A 62 -10.50 -15.09 -15.97
N ILE A 63 -9.56 -15.93 -15.51
CA ILE A 63 -8.36 -15.48 -14.78
C ILE A 63 -7.39 -14.75 -15.71
N VAL A 64 -7.13 -15.30 -16.90
CA VAL A 64 -6.20 -14.67 -17.87
C VAL A 64 -6.73 -13.32 -18.35
N ARG A 65 -8.06 -13.19 -18.52
CA ARG A 65 -8.72 -11.96 -18.96
C ARG A 65 -9.19 -11.05 -17.82
N ARG A 66 -8.96 -11.42 -16.56
CA ARG A 66 -9.35 -10.58 -15.40
C ARG A 66 -8.76 -9.17 -15.52
N PRO A 67 -9.56 -8.10 -15.32
CA PRO A 67 -9.05 -6.74 -15.23
C PRO A 67 -8.06 -6.58 -14.07
N LYS A 68 -7.07 -5.70 -14.24
CA LYS A 68 -6.13 -5.39 -13.17
C LYS A 68 -6.87 -4.68 -12.04
N LEU A 69 -6.81 -5.27 -10.84
CA LEU A 69 -7.25 -4.59 -9.64
C LEU A 69 -6.15 -3.64 -9.15
N PRO A 70 -6.47 -2.37 -8.83
CA PRO A 70 -5.52 -1.50 -8.18
C PRO A 70 -5.15 -2.05 -6.80
N ALA A 71 -3.87 -1.92 -6.44
CA ALA A 71 -3.40 -2.26 -5.10
C ALA A 71 -3.73 -1.12 -4.12
N GLY A 72 -3.93 -1.46 -2.85
CA GLY A 72 -4.16 -0.49 -1.77
C GLY A 72 -5.61 -0.47 -1.31
N THR A 73 -6.24 0.71 -1.27
CA THR A 73 -7.63 0.92 -0.83
C THR A 73 -8.61 -0.01 -1.53
N ALA A 74 -8.40 -0.29 -2.82
CA ALA A 74 -9.27 -1.17 -3.60
C ALA A 74 -9.14 -2.66 -3.26
N THR A 75 -8.08 -3.06 -2.55
CA THR A 75 -7.87 -4.46 -2.14
C THR A 75 -8.67 -4.82 -0.88
N SER A 76 -8.81 -3.87 0.05
CA SER A 76 -9.58 -4.05 1.31
C SER A 76 -10.36 -2.78 1.69
N PRO A 77 -11.31 -2.32 0.85
CA PRO A 77 -11.95 -1.02 1.02
C PRO A 77 -12.79 -0.93 2.31
N SER A 78 -13.49 -2.01 2.69
CA SER A 78 -14.29 -2.05 3.92
C SER A 78 -13.44 -1.97 5.18
N LEU A 79 -12.30 -2.66 5.20
CA LEU A 79 -11.40 -2.67 6.36
C LEU A 79 -10.85 -1.28 6.66
N LEU A 80 -10.32 -0.60 5.65
CA LEU A 80 -9.79 0.75 5.84
C LEU A 80 -10.89 1.73 6.19
N LYS A 81 -12.05 1.65 5.52
CA LYS A 81 -13.18 2.53 5.80
C LYS A 81 -13.63 2.42 7.25
N ASN A 82 -13.77 1.21 7.77
CA ASN A 82 -14.17 0.96 9.15
C ASN A 82 -13.10 1.47 10.12
N PHE A 83 -11.82 1.17 9.86
CA PHE A 83 -10.72 1.68 10.67
C PHE A 83 -10.70 3.22 10.75
N LEU A 84 -10.88 3.90 9.62
CA LEU A 84 -10.93 5.36 9.57
C LEU A 84 -12.18 5.93 10.24
N SER A 85 -13.34 5.27 10.13
CA SER A 85 -14.55 5.72 10.84
C SER A 85 -14.40 5.60 12.35
N ASP A 86 -13.80 4.51 12.82
CA ASP A 86 -13.64 4.23 14.25
C ASP A 86 -12.67 5.22 14.91
N LEU A 87 -11.61 5.60 14.20
CA LEU A 87 -10.59 6.54 14.70
C LEU A 87 -10.88 8.00 14.35
N LYS A 88 -11.92 8.28 13.57
CA LYS A 88 -12.25 9.66 13.15
C LYS A 88 -12.38 10.63 14.32
N PRO A 89 -13.05 10.31 15.45
CA PRO A 89 -13.17 11.26 16.56
C PRO A 89 -11.80 11.71 17.09
N ARG A 90 -10.85 10.77 17.21
CA ARG A 90 -9.47 11.06 17.64
C ARG A 90 -8.71 11.86 16.59
N GLY A 91 -8.86 11.52 15.32
CA GLY A 91 -8.28 12.29 14.21
C GLY A 91 -8.78 13.74 14.18
N ASP A 92 -10.06 13.98 14.48
CA ASP A 92 -10.62 15.32 14.57
C ASP A 92 -10.03 16.12 15.75
N GLU A 93 -9.72 15.47 16.88
CA GLU A 93 -9.04 16.13 18.02
C GLU A 93 -7.58 16.46 17.72
N ILE A 94 -6.86 15.55 17.08
CA ILE A 94 -5.48 15.82 16.61
C ILE A 94 -5.45 17.00 15.65
N CYS A 95 -6.41 17.09 14.71
CA CYS A 95 -6.51 18.24 13.81
C CYS A 95 -6.57 19.58 14.57
N LYS A 96 -7.27 19.63 15.71
CA LYS A 96 -7.38 20.84 16.54
C LYS A 96 -6.05 21.22 17.20
N ARG A 97 -5.22 20.25 17.58
CA ARG A 97 -3.87 20.49 18.13
C ARG A 97 -2.91 21.08 17.10
N PHE A 98 -3.16 20.83 15.80
CA PHE A 98 -2.33 21.30 14.70
C PHE A 98 -3.02 22.37 13.83
N PRO A 99 -3.38 23.56 14.38
CA PRO A 99 -4.18 24.56 13.66
C PRO A 99 -3.48 25.10 12.41
N LYS A 100 -2.13 25.12 12.40
CA LYS A 100 -1.34 25.53 11.22
C LYS A 100 -1.51 24.56 10.04
N PHE A 101 -1.80 23.29 10.32
CA PHE A 101 -2.01 22.24 9.31
C PHE A 101 -3.48 21.92 9.07
N ALA A 102 -4.41 22.56 9.78
CA ALA A 102 -5.84 22.25 9.72
C ALA A 102 -6.40 22.24 8.28
N LYS A 103 -5.94 23.14 7.40
CA LYS A 103 -6.35 23.16 5.99
C LYS A 103 -5.90 21.91 5.20
N VAL A 104 -4.72 21.38 5.52
CA VAL A 104 -4.16 20.19 4.84
C VAL A 104 -4.79 18.91 5.38
N LEU A 105 -5.09 18.88 6.69
CA LEU A 105 -5.71 17.74 7.35
C LEU A 105 -7.23 17.67 7.12
N ALA A 106 -7.87 18.78 6.75
CA ALA A 106 -9.29 18.85 6.49
C ALA A 106 -9.72 17.86 5.39
N GLY A 107 -10.69 17.00 5.73
CA GLY A 107 -11.20 15.98 4.80
C GLY A 107 -10.28 14.78 4.59
N GLN A 108 -9.15 14.70 5.29
CA GLN A 108 -8.15 13.63 5.18
C GLN A 108 -7.93 12.97 6.56
N PRO A 109 -8.90 12.20 7.07
CA PRO A 109 -8.82 11.60 8.40
C PRO A 109 -7.58 10.71 8.59
N GLU A 110 -7.16 10.01 7.53
CA GLU A 110 -5.96 9.17 7.52
C GLU A 110 -4.67 9.95 7.81
N LEU A 111 -4.56 11.20 7.37
CA LEU A 111 -3.39 12.04 7.64
C LEU A 111 -3.38 12.52 9.08
N ALA A 112 -4.53 12.91 9.61
CA ALA A 112 -4.64 13.34 11.00
C ALA A 112 -4.31 12.21 11.98
N ILE A 113 -4.88 11.02 11.73
CA ILE A 113 -4.58 9.80 12.50
C ILE A 113 -3.09 9.45 12.37
N GLY A 114 -2.54 9.46 11.15
CA GLY A 114 -1.13 9.16 10.91
C GLY A 114 -0.19 10.13 11.61
N LEU A 115 -0.52 11.43 11.65
CA LEU A 115 0.25 12.45 12.35
C LEU A 115 0.25 12.21 13.87
N GLY A 116 -0.90 11.89 14.46
CA GLY A 116 -0.98 11.55 15.88
C GLY A 116 -0.18 10.31 16.23
N LEU A 117 -0.31 9.22 15.46
CA LEU A 117 0.49 8.01 15.66
C LEU A 117 2.00 8.30 15.52
N PHE A 118 2.38 9.14 14.58
CA PHE A 118 3.77 9.54 14.42
C PHE A 118 4.29 10.32 15.64
N GLU A 119 3.52 11.28 16.16
CA GLU A 119 3.86 12.02 17.37
C GLU A 119 4.00 11.08 18.58
N ALA A 120 3.02 10.20 18.80
CA ALA A 120 2.99 9.26 19.91
C ALA A 120 4.18 8.27 19.88
N MET A 121 4.56 7.81 18.68
CA MET A 121 5.64 6.83 18.52
C MET A 121 7.04 7.43 18.48
N HIS A 122 7.20 8.67 18.02
CA HIS A 122 8.52 9.20 17.65
C HIS A 122 8.87 10.55 18.30
N ILE A 123 7.90 11.31 18.79
CA ILE A 123 8.13 12.67 19.29
C ILE A 123 8.10 12.73 20.82
N LEU A 124 7.13 12.11 21.49
CA LEU A 124 6.90 12.28 22.94
C LEU A 124 8.15 11.99 23.80
N ASP A 125 8.93 10.96 23.46
CA ASP A 125 10.18 10.60 24.15
C ASP A 125 11.42 10.73 23.25
N GLY A 126 11.27 11.37 22.08
CA GLY A 126 12.28 11.40 21.02
C GLY A 126 12.58 10.05 20.38
N GLY A 127 11.65 9.08 20.46
CA GLY A 127 11.80 7.74 19.89
C GLY A 127 12.81 6.87 20.64
N ARG A 128 13.08 7.18 21.91
CA ARG A 128 14.09 6.48 22.73
C ARG A 128 13.61 5.12 23.22
N SER A 129 12.31 4.97 23.42
CA SER A 129 11.69 3.71 23.83
C SER A 129 10.78 3.18 22.73
N LYS A 130 10.69 1.86 22.63
CA LYS A 130 9.70 1.23 21.77
C LYS A 130 8.33 1.41 22.42
N ARG A 131 7.47 2.20 21.78
CA ARG A 131 6.07 2.37 22.18
C ARG A 131 5.27 1.13 21.79
N THR A 132 4.38 0.71 22.67
CA THR A 132 3.51 -0.46 22.51
C THR A 132 2.10 -0.08 22.90
N GLY A 133 1.11 -0.67 22.25
CA GLY A 133 -0.31 -0.40 22.51
C GLY A 133 -1.13 -0.48 21.24
N SER A 134 -2.44 -0.40 21.40
CA SER A 134 -3.37 -0.24 20.28
C SER A 134 -3.26 1.16 19.67
N ALA A 135 -3.77 1.33 18.45
CA ALA A 135 -3.83 2.66 17.83
C ALA A 135 -4.66 3.65 18.68
N ILE A 136 -5.69 3.16 19.38
CA ILE A 136 -6.50 3.96 20.29
C ILE A 136 -5.66 4.49 21.44
N GLU A 137 -4.95 3.60 22.15
CA GLU A 137 -4.11 3.97 23.29
C GLU A 137 -3.04 4.99 22.89
N LEU A 138 -2.37 4.77 21.75
CA LEU A 138 -1.33 5.68 21.26
C LEU A 138 -1.87 7.06 20.87
N LEU A 139 -3.08 7.12 20.28
CA LEU A 139 -3.70 8.39 19.93
C LEU A 139 -4.18 9.16 21.16
N ASP A 140 -4.69 8.46 22.17
CA ASP A 140 -5.16 9.06 23.43
C ASP A 140 -4.00 9.72 24.23
N GLU A 141 -2.75 9.35 23.98
CA GLU A 141 -1.57 10.00 24.59
C GLU A 141 -1.24 11.38 23.98
N VAL A 142 -1.77 11.67 22.79
CA VAL A 142 -1.47 12.90 22.02
C VAL A 142 -2.72 13.73 21.75
N ILE A 143 -3.77 13.54 22.53
CA ILE A 143 -5.02 14.31 22.45
C ILE A 143 -5.20 15.12 23.73
#